data_AF-A0A836RFQ3-F1
#
_entry.id   AF-A0A836RFQ3-F1
#
_cell.length_a   1.000
_cell.length_b   1.000
_cell.length_c   1.000
_cell.angle_alpha   90.00
_cell.angle_beta   90.00
_cell.angle_gamma   90.00
#
_symmetry.space_group_name_H-M   'P 1'
#
loop_
_entity.id
_entity.type
_entity.pdbx_description
1 polymer ?
#
loop_
_entity_poly.entity_id
_entity_poly.type
_entity_poly.pdbx_seq_one_letter_code
_entity_poly.pdbx_strand_id
1 'polypeptide(L)'
;MIRRDLQALGDASPGVVRMIVLSALAMSVGWGFRGNYGHEAGAMVPGALLGLSLGLASGRPDWWNRGTLLAFLGAVGWAFGGQMSYGRVIGYTAYTASYWDVAYGYASLFAIGALWGGIGAGILAMGLTMRRSELEKYVGPLVALWLVWFALDMSG
;
A
#
# COMPACT_ATOMS: atom_id res chain seq x y z
N MET A 1 20.75 16.37 -6.48
CA MET A 1 19.82 15.29 -6.09
C MET A 1 18.83 15.02 -7.21
N ILE A 2 17.96 15.96 -7.58
CA ILE A 2 16.94 15.83 -8.66
C ILE A 2 17.47 15.31 -10.02
N ARG A 3 18.64 15.77 -10.50
CA ARG A 3 19.21 15.29 -11.78
C ARG A 3 19.57 13.80 -11.77
N ARG A 4 19.95 13.25 -10.61
CA ARG A 4 20.34 11.83 -10.47
C ARG A 4 19.10 10.93 -10.51
N ASP A 5 18.01 11.37 -9.92
CA ASP A 5 16.74 10.65 -9.93
C ASP A 5 16.11 10.64 -11.34
N LEU A 6 16.21 11.77 -12.07
CA LEU A 6 15.77 11.86 -13.46
C LEU A 6 16.62 10.98 -14.41
N GLN A 7 17.92 10.85 -14.14
CA GLN A 7 18.81 9.99 -14.91
C GLN A 7 18.56 8.50 -14.60
N ALA A 8 18.31 8.16 -13.33
CA ALA A 8 17.91 6.81 -12.90
C ALA A 8 16.56 6.36 -13.49
N LEU A 9 15.63 7.30 -13.73
CA LEU A 9 14.39 7.03 -14.46
C LEU A 9 14.64 6.79 -15.96
N GLY A 10 15.63 7.47 -16.55
CA GLY A 10 16.04 7.27 -17.95
C GLY A 10 16.80 5.96 -18.19
N ASP A 11 17.50 5.46 -17.18
CA ASP A 11 18.31 4.23 -17.21
C ASP A 11 17.56 2.99 -16.69
N ALA A 12 16.28 3.14 -16.32
CA ALA A 12 15.46 2.04 -15.80
C ALA A 12 15.31 0.94 -16.86
N SER A 13 15.70 -0.28 -16.52
CA SER A 13 15.53 -1.41 -17.43
C SER A 13 14.04 -1.59 -17.80
N PRO A 14 13.72 -2.14 -18.99
CA PRO A 14 12.32 -2.39 -19.39
C PRO A 14 11.51 -3.18 -18.35
N GLY A 15 12.18 -4.05 -17.57
CA GLY A 15 11.57 -4.78 -16.46
C GLY A 15 11.15 -3.89 -15.29
N VAL A 16 11.98 -2.90 -14.92
CA VAL A 16 11.65 -1.93 -13.86
C VAL A 16 10.49 -1.04 -14.28
N VAL A 17 10.51 -0.55 -15.53
CA VAL A 17 9.41 0.26 -16.07
C VAL A 17 8.11 -0.54 -16.04
N ARG A 18 8.12 -1.81 -16.44
CA ARG A 18 6.96 -2.70 -16.38
C ARG A 18 6.42 -2.84 -14.94
N MET A 19 7.30 -3.02 -13.96
CA MET A 19 6.91 -3.10 -12.55
C MET A 19 6.25 -1.80 -12.07
N ILE A 20 6.85 -0.65 -12.39
CA ILE A 20 6.31 0.66 -11.99
C ILE A 20 4.94 0.89 -12.62
N VAL A 21 4.81 0.72 -13.94
CA VAL A 21 3.57 1.01 -14.67
C VAL A 21 2.44 0.08 -14.22
N LEU A 22 2.68 -1.24 -14.17
CA LEU A 22 1.63 -2.17 -13.78
C LEU A 22 1.18 -1.93 -12.34
N SER A 23 2.13 -1.65 -11.45
CA SER A 23 1.84 -1.39 -10.04
C SER A 23 1.11 -0.08 -9.81
N ALA A 24 1.47 0.98 -10.54
CA ALA A 24 0.78 2.26 -10.50
C ALA A 24 -0.68 2.12 -11.00
N LEU A 25 -0.90 1.38 -12.09
CA LEU A 25 -2.24 1.12 -12.62
C LEU A 25 -3.07 0.27 -11.66
N ALA A 26 -2.49 -0.81 -11.13
CA ALA A 26 -3.14 -1.70 -10.16
C ALA A 26 -3.54 -0.94 -8.88
N MET A 27 -2.63 -0.13 -8.34
CA MET A 27 -2.89 0.75 -7.20
C MET A 27 -3.98 1.76 -7.52
N SER A 28 -3.95 2.41 -8.69
CA SER A 28 -4.97 3.39 -9.11
C SER A 28 -6.37 2.77 -9.19
N VAL A 29 -6.51 1.62 -9.85
CA VAL A 29 -7.79 0.89 -9.95
C VAL A 29 -8.26 0.44 -8.56
N GLY A 30 -7.36 -0.11 -7.74
CA GLY A 30 -7.69 -0.51 -6.38
C GLY A 30 -8.10 0.68 -5.49
N TRP A 31 -7.52 1.86 -5.70
CA TRP A 31 -7.94 3.06 -4.97
C TRP A 31 -9.33 3.52 -5.39
N GLY A 32 -9.67 3.38 -6.68
CA GLY A 32 -11.03 3.56 -7.18
C GLY A 32 -12.03 2.62 -6.49
N PHE A 33 -11.66 1.34 -6.31
CA PHE A 33 -12.45 0.40 -5.51
C PHE A 33 -12.63 0.88 -4.07
N ARG A 34 -11.56 1.32 -3.39
CA ARG A 34 -11.63 1.87 -2.03
C ARG A 34 -12.66 3.00 -1.93
N GLY A 35 -12.78 3.86 -2.94
CA GLY A 35 -13.74 4.96 -2.96
C GLY A 35 -15.20 4.51 -2.76
N ASN A 36 -15.56 3.28 -3.15
CA ASN A 36 -16.91 2.74 -3.02
C ASN A 36 -17.16 1.96 -1.72
N TYR A 37 -16.12 1.35 -1.14
CA TYR A 37 -16.25 0.48 0.04
C TYR A 37 -15.76 1.15 1.33
N GLY A 38 -14.89 2.16 1.23
CA GLY A 38 -14.31 2.88 2.35
C GLY A 38 -13.45 2.01 3.27
N HIS A 39 -12.99 2.64 4.36
CA HIS A 39 -12.41 1.95 5.51
C HIS A 39 -11.24 1.00 5.19
N GLU A 40 -10.96 0.05 6.07
CA GLU A 40 -9.87 -0.92 5.98
C GLU A 40 -10.09 -1.90 4.84
N ALA A 41 -11.29 -2.45 4.74
CA ALA A 41 -11.64 -3.42 3.71
C ALA A 41 -11.45 -2.86 2.30
N GLY A 42 -11.84 -1.60 2.06
CA GLY A 42 -11.60 -0.93 0.79
C GLY A 42 -10.12 -0.69 0.53
N ALA A 43 -9.32 -0.41 1.56
CA ALA A 43 -7.88 -0.18 1.45
C ALA A 43 -7.05 -1.45 1.22
N MET A 44 -7.54 -2.60 1.67
CA MET A 44 -6.87 -3.89 1.47
C MET A 44 -6.71 -4.23 -0.01
N VAL A 45 -7.71 -3.94 -0.84
CA VAL A 45 -7.71 -4.27 -2.27
C VAL A 45 -6.56 -3.61 -3.04
N PRO A 46 -6.35 -2.28 -3.00
CA PRO A 46 -5.20 -1.66 -3.67
C PRO A 46 -3.86 -2.21 -3.18
N GLY A 47 -3.73 -2.50 -1.88
CA GLY A 47 -2.52 -3.11 -1.34
C GLY A 47 -2.26 -4.52 -1.88
N ALA A 48 -3.30 -5.36 -1.93
CA ALA A 48 -3.20 -6.71 -2.50
C ALA A 48 -2.84 -6.67 -3.98
N LEU A 49 -3.50 -5.80 -4.75
CA LEU A 49 -3.26 -5.61 -6.17
C LEU A 49 -1.83 -5.14 -6.43
N LEU A 50 -1.30 -4.23 -5.61
CA LEU A 50 0.10 -3.78 -5.67
C LEU A 50 1.09 -4.93 -5.45
N GLY A 51 0.85 -5.77 -4.43
CA GLY A 51 1.72 -6.92 -4.16
C GLY A 51 1.73 -7.93 -5.32
N LEU A 52 0.54 -8.23 -5.86
CA LEU A 52 0.40 -9.13 -7.01
C LEU A 52 1.02 -8.55 -8.28
N SER A 53 0.81 -7.27 -8.58
CA SER A 53 1.37 -6.62 -9.76
C SER A 53 2.88 -6.56 -9.72
N LEU A 54 3.48 -6.27 -8.55
CA LEU A 54 4.93 -6.30 -8.36
C LEU A 54 5.49 -7.71 -8.56
N GLY A 55 4.86 -8.71 -7.93
CA GLY A 55 5.23 -10.10 -8.11
C GLY A 55 5.20 -10.50 -9.58
N LEU A 56 4.07 -10.29 -10.26
CA LEU A 56 3.89 -10.66 -11.66
C LEU A 56 4.85 -9.93 -12.59
N ALA A 57 4.93 -8.60 -12.49
CA ALA A 57 5.74 -7.76 -13.39
C ALA A 57 7.25 -7.91 -13.18
N SER A 58 7.70 -8.49 -12.06
CA SER A 58 9.12 -8.71 -11.80
C SER A 58 9.79 -9.67 -12.80
N GLY A 59 9.03 -10.59 -13.39
CA GLY A 59 9.61 -11.68 -14.20
C GLY A 59 10.45 -12.68 -13.38
N ARG A 60 10.32 -12.67 -12.05
CA ARG A 60 11.13 -13.43 -11.12
C ARG A 60 10.34 -14.61 -10.54
N PRO A 61 10.73 -15.87 -10.86
CA PRO A 61 10.05 -17.05 -10.32
C PRO A 61 10.00 -17.10 -8.79
N ASP A 62 11.04 -16.61 -8.11
CA ASP A 62 11.10 -16.54 -6.65
C ASP A 62 10.06 -15.58 -6.05
N TRP A 63 9.67 -14.53 -6.79
CA TRP A 63 8.62 -13.60 -6.36
C TRP A 63 7.22 -14.12 -6.71
N TRP A 64 7.07 -14.84 -7.83
CA TRP A 64 5.81 -15.51 -8.18
C TRP A 64 5.41 -16.55 -7.15
N ASN A 65 6.37 -17.33 -6.65
CA ASN A 65 6.15 -18.30 -5.57
C ASN A 65 5.71 -17.64 -4.24
N ARG A 66 5.87 -16.32 -4.12
CA ARG A 66 5.44 -15.52 -2.96
C ARG A 66 4.15 -14.73 -3.24
N GLY A 67 3.50 -14.89 -4.40
CA GLY A 67 2.38 -14.06 -4.84
C GLY A 67 1.28 -13.90 -3.79
N THR A 68 0.82 -15.00 -3.18
CA THR A 68 -0.20 -14.96 -2.12
C THR A 68 0.26 -14.22 -0.87
N LEU A 69 1.53 -14.40 -0.48
CA LEU A 69 2.13 -13.70 0.65
C LEU A 69 2.25 -12.19 0.35
N LEU A 70 2.65 -11.82 -0.86
CA LEU A 70 2.73 -10.43 -1.29
C LEU A 70 1.35 -9.77 -1.33
N ALA A 71 0.32 -10.48 -1.80
CA ALA A 71 -1.06 -10.02 -1.76
C ALA A 71 -1.52 -9.79 -0.31
N PHE A 72 -1.29 -10.76 0.57
CA PHE A 72 -1.67 -10.69 1.98
C PHE A 72 -0.96 -9.54 2.71
N LEU A 73 0.36 -9.45 2.62
CA LEU A 73 1.14 -8.40 3.28
C LEU A 73 0.85 -7.01 2.69
N GLY A 74 0.64 -6.92 1.37
CA GLY A 74 0.16 -5.70 0.73
C GLY A 74 -1.20 -5.28 1.26
N ALA A 75 -2.15 -6.21 1.38
CA ALA A 75 -3.49 -5.95 1.92
C ALA A 75 -3.43 -5.46 3.37
N VAL A 76 -2.72 -6.18 4.23
CA VAL A 76 -2.53 -5.81 5.65
C VAL A 76 -1.85 -4.45 5.76
N GLY A 77 -0.81 -4.20 4.98
CA GLY A 77 -0.06 -2.95 5.04
C GLY A 77 -0.90 -1.72 4.68
N TRP A 78 -1.75 -1.84 3.66
CA TRP A 78 -2.63 -0.74 3.25
C TRP A 78 -3.93 -0.63 4.07
N ALA A 79 -4.36 -1.72 4.71
CA ALA A 79 -5.49 -1.71 5.65
C ALA A 79 -5.30 -0.68 6.78
N PHE A 80 -4.05 -0.47 7.24
CA PHE A 80 -3.73 0.57 8.23
C PHE A 80 -4.12 1.97 7.76
N GLY A 81 -3.91 2.29 6.49
CA GLY A 81 -4.38 3.56 5.91
C GLY A 81 -5.91 3.63 5.77
N GLY A 82 -6.61 2.50 5.93
CA GLY A 82 -8.06 2.38 5.97
C GLY A 82 -8.74 3.14 7.12
N GLN A 83 -8.04 3.24 8.25
CA GLN A 83 -8.53 3.73 9.54
C GLN A 83 -8.75 5.25 9.57
N MET A 84 -8.28 5.97 8.56
CA MET A 84 -8.30 7.44 8.52
C MET A 84 -9.15 7.95 7.36
N SER A 85 -9.94 8.99 7.64
CA SER A 85 -10.74 9.66 6.61
C SER A 85 -9.86 10.56 5.73
N TYR A 86 -9.72 10.21 4.45
CA TYR A 86 -9.16 11.11 3.43
C TYR A 86 -10.24 11.81 2.59
N GLY A 87 -11.49 11.34 2.65
CA GLY A 87 -12.60 11.92 1.88
C GLY A 87 -12.84 13.39 2.20
N ARG A 88 -12.65 13.78 3.47
CA ARG A 88 -12.70 15.19 3.89
C ARG A 88 -11.63 16.04 3.21
N VAL A 89 -10.43 15.49 3.05
CA VAL A 89 -9.28 16.18 2.45
C VAL A 89 -9.43 16.25 0.92
N ILE A 90 -9.94 15.18 0.30
CA ILE A 90 -10.34 15.19 -1.12
C ILE A 90 -11.39 16.27 -1.40
N GLY A 91 -12.27 16.58 -0.45
CA GLY A 91 -13.27 17.63 -0.64
C GLY A 91 -12.66 18.99 -0.99
N TYR A 92 -11.49 19.31 -0.42
CA TYR A 92 -10.76 20.54 -0.72
C TYR A 92 -10.19 20.59 -2.14
N THR A 93 -10.02 19.46 -2.83
CA THR A 93 -9.49 19.44 -4.20
C THR A 93 -10.58 19.58 -5.27
N ALA A 94 -11.85 19.33 -4.92
CA ALA A 94 -12.93 19.21 -5.91
C ALA A 94 -14.04 20.27 -5.76
N TYR A 95 -14.29 20.80 -4.56
CA TYR A 95 -15.49 21.61 -4.29
C TYR A 95 -15.21 23.08 -3.94
N THR A 96 -13.96 23.53 -3.99
CA THR A 96 -13.60 24.92 -3.66
C THR A 96 -13.02 25.66 -4.87
N ALA A 97 -13.20 26.98 -4.92
CA ALA A 97 -12.59 27.85 -5.94
C ALA A 97 -11.27 28.50 -5.45
N SER A 98 -10.95 28.36 -4.16
CA SER A 98 -9.75 28.94 -3.55
C SER A 98 -8.50 28.12 -3.88
N TYR A 99 -7.48 28.78 -4.45
CA TYR A 99 -6.17 28.16 -4.70
C TYR A 99 -5.57 27.55 -3.42
N TRP A 100 -5.66 28.25 -2.29
CA TRP A 100 -5.06 27.81 -1.03
C TRP A 100 -5.72 26.55 -0.47
N ASP A 101 -7.04 26.43 -0.64
CA ASP A 101 -7.77 25.25 -0.22
C ASP A 101 -7.40 24.04 -1.09
N VAL A 102 -7.33 24.22 -2.41
CA VAL A 102 -6.90 23.16 -3.34
C VAL A 102 -5.48 22.72 -3.05
N ALA A 103 -4.56 23.67 -2.82
CA ALA A 103 -3.17 23.39 -2.46
C ALA A 103 -3.09 22.64 -1.13
N TYR A 104 -3.87 23.05 -0.11
CA TYR A 104 -3.98 22.35 1.16
C TYR A 104 -4.50 20.92 0.99
N GLY A 105 -5.53 20.72 0.16
CA GLY A 105 -6.09 19.41 -0.17
C GLY A 105 -5.03 18.48 -0.76
N TYR A 106 -4.34 18.91 -1.81
CA TYR A 106 -3.29 18.10 -2.44
C TYR A 106 -2.09 17.86 -1.52
N ALA A 107 -1.64 18.87 -0.77
CA ALA A 107 -0.53 18.72 0.18
C ALA A 107 -0.86 17.70 1.28
N SER A 108 -2.09 17.76 1.80
CA SER A 108 -2.58 16.83 2.81
C SER A 108 -2.75 15.42 2.23
N LEU A 109 -3.28 15.27 1.02
CA LEU A 109 -3.36 13.96 0.34
C LEU A 109 -1.99 13.36 0.07
N PHE A 110 -1.01 14.19 -0.30
CA PHE A 110 0.37 13.75 -0.46
C PHE A 110 0.95 13.26 0.87
N ALA A 111 0.82 14.04 1.94
CA ALA A 111 1.37 13.68 3.25
C ALA A 111 0.72 12.40 3.82
N ILE A 112 -0.60 12.32 3.73
CA ILE A 112 -1.38 11.17 4.18
C ILE A 112 -1.07 9.93 3.33
N GLY A 113 -1.06 10.09 2.00
CA GLY A 113 -0.71 9.03 1.07
C GLY A 113 0.72 8.53 1.26
N ALA A 114 1.67 9.42 1.52
CA ALA A 114 3.06 9.06 1.82
C ALA A 114 3.19 8.31 3.15
N LEU A 115 2.45 8.71 4.19
CA LEU A 115 2.46 8.03 5.49
C LEU A 115 2.00 6.58 5.36
N TRP A 116 0.81 6.37 4.77
CA TRP A 116 0.25 5.03 4.62
C TRP A 116 0.99 4.21 3.58
N GLY A 117 1.35 4.86 2.48
CA GLY A 117 2.16 4.24 1.43
C GLY A 117 3.51 3.77 1.96
N GLY A 118 4.13 4.52 2.86
CA GLY A 118 5.38 4.13 3.54
C GLY A 118 5.20 2.90 4.43
N ILE A 119 4.16 2.89 5.28
CA ILE A 119 3.86 1.75 6.16
C ILE A 119 3.58 0.50 5.33
N GLY A 120 2.68 0.62 4.35
CA GLY A 120 2.30 -0.49 3.50
C GLY A 120 3.46 -0.99 2.65
N ALA A 121 4.26 -0.09 2.06
CA ALA A 121 5.45 -0.48 1.30
C ALA A 121 6.49 -1.15 2.18
N GLY A 122 6.65 -0.72 3.43
CA GLY A 122 7.52 -1.37 4.41
C GLY A 122 7.11 -2.82 4.68
N ILE A 123 5.82 -3.04 4.95
CA ILE A 123 5.27 -4.38 5.20
C ILE A 123 5.40 -5.27 3.96
N LEU A 124 5.09 -4.74 2.77
CA LEU A 124 5.24 -5.46 1.51
C LEU A 124 6.72 -5.79 1.21
N ALA A 125 7.63 -4.87 1.49
CA ALA A 125 9.07 -5.07 1.31
C ALA A 125 9.60 -6.20 2.21
N MET A 126 9.06 -6.38 3.42
CA MET A 126 9.39 -7.56 4.24
C MET A 126 9.03 -8.85 3.50
N GLY A 127 7.85 -8.92 2.86
CA GLY A 127 7.43 -10.07 2.04
C GLY A 127 8.37 -10.39 0.89
N LEU A 128 8.96 -9.36 0.28
CA LEU A 128 9.89 -9.47 -0.83
C LEU A 128 11.33 -9.82 -0.40
N THR A 129 11.78 -9.27 0.72
CA THR A 129 13.21 -9.26 1.08
C THR A 129 13.56 -10.24 2.21
N MET A 130 12.62 -10.53 3.11
CA MET A 130 12.89 -11.42 4.23
C MET A 130 12.79 -12.90 3.84
N ARG A 131 13.59 -13.72 4.53
CA ARG A 131 13.47 -15.18 4.45
C ARG A 131 12.19 -15.62 5.17
N ARG A 132 11.61 -16.72 4.72
CA ARG A 132 10.41 -17.30 5.33
C ARG A 132 10.58 -17.53 6.84
N SER A 133 11.72 -18.05 7.27
CA SER A 133 12.02 -18.29 8.68
C SER A 133 12.09 -17.02 9.54
N GLU A 134 12.36 -15.86 8.93
CA GLU A 134 12.32 -14.57 9.63
C GLU A 134 10.88 -14.06 9.74
N LEU A 135 10.09 -14.20 8.67
CA LEU A 135 8.68 -13.83 8.66
C LEU A 135 7.84 -14.68 9.64
N GLU A 136 8.16 -15.96 9.76
CA GLU A 136 7.50 -16.87 10.70
C GLU A 136 7.65 -16.44 12.17
N LYS A 137 8.70 -15.68 12.51
CA LYS A 137 8.89 -15.14 13.87
C LYS A 137 7.80 -14.15 14.28
N TYR A 138 7.12 -13.51 13.33
CA TYR A 138 6.02 -12.59 13.61
C TYR A 138 4.69 -13.31 13.87
N VAL A 139 4.55 -14.58 13.47
CA VAL A 139 3.27 -15.31 13.60
C VAL A 139 2.85 -15.46 15.05
N GLY A 140 3.77 -15.91 15.93
CA GLY A 140 3.48 -16.07 17.36
C GLY A 140 2.97 -14.79 18.03
N PRO A 141 3.71 -13.67 17.94
CA PRO A 141 3.26 -12.38 18.46
C PRO A 141 1.93 -11.90 17.87
N LEU A 142 1.70 -12.06 16.56
CA LEU A 142 0.45 -11.64 15.92
C LEU A 142 -0.75 -12.49 16.36
N VAL A 143 -0.56 -13.81 16.50
CA VAL A 143 -1.60 -14.72 17.02
C VAL A 143 -1.90 -14.39 18.49
N ALA A 144 -0.87 -14.14 19.30
CA ALA A 144 -1.06 -13.74 20.69
C ALA A 144 -1.84 -12.41 20.79
N LEU A 145 -1.47 -11.40 19.99
CA LEU A 145 -2.18 -10.13 19.92
C LEU A 145 -3.65 -10.32 19.52
N TRP A 146 -3.90 -11.12 18.48
CA TRP A 146 -5.25 -11.44 18.03
C TRP A 146 -6.07 -12.15 19.11
N LEU A 147 -5.49 -13.15 19.78
CA LEU A 147 -6.15 -13.87 20.88
C LEU A 147 -6.49 -12.94 22.07
N VAL A 148 -5.57 -12.04 22.42
CA VAL A 148 -5.80 -11.04 23.48
C VAL A 148 -6.94 -10.11 23.10
N TRP A 149 -6.93 -9.54 21.89
CA TRP A 149 -8.03 -8.69 21.43
C TRP A 149 -9.35 -9.44 21.34
N PHE A 150 -9.34 -10.66 20.83
CA PHE A 150 -10.54 -11.49 20.77
C PHE A 150 -11.12 -11.77 22.16
N ALA A 151 -10.27 -12.05 23.15
CA ALA A 151 -10.71 -12.22 24.54
C ALA A 151 -11.26 -10.92 25.14
N LEU A 152 -10.67 -9.77 24.81
CA LEU A 152 -11.16 -8.46 25.24
C LEU A 152 -12.53 -8.14 24.64
N ASP A 153 -12.71 -8.34 23.33
CA ASP A 153 -13.99 -8.16 22.63
C ASP A 153 -15.09 -9.06 23.20
N MET A 154 -14.74 -10.27 23.64
CA MET A 154 -15.65 -11.19 24.32
C MET A 154 -15.98 -10.76 25.76
N SER A 155 -15.15 -9.90 26.37
CA SER A 155 -15.28 -9.48 27.77
C SER A 155 -16.05 -8.18 28.00
N GLY A 156 -16.25 -7.36 26.94
CA GLY A 156 -17.05 -6.12 26.98
C GLY A 156 -16.22 -4.86 26.80
#